data_AF-A0AA44ICU7-F1
#
_entry.id   AF-A0AA44ICU7-F1
#
_cell.length_a   1.000
_cell.length_b   1.000
_cell.length_c   1.000
_cell.angle_alpha   90.00
_cell.angle_beta   90.00
_cell.angle_gamma   90.00
#
_symmetry.space_group_name_H-M   'P 1'
#
loop_
_entity.id
_entity.type
_entity.pdbx_description
1 polymer ?
#
loop_
_entity_poly.entity_id
_entity_poly.type
_entity_poly.pdbx_seq_one_letter_code
_entity_poly.pdbx_strand_id
1 'polypeptide(L)'
;MRTPLPSMSRCPRRITVGIAGTALIGAVLAPPALAGPTPTTTGAAGVATAPVQQPKGAQPYVFSYGYNNHLSLGGGNFTVGGRVYVVVKLNSGATHYGKWVVARLGQHNPGGTFHVETHIPYHCPPGKNGYARGYDAATGTWSPKLPVSVCVRFD
;
A
#
# COMPACT_ATOMS: atom_id res chain seq x y z
N MET A 1 -18.33 -3.14 52.29
CA MET A 1 -18.04 -1.77 51.82
C MET A 1 -18.07 -1.80 50.29
N ARG A 2 -19.07 -1.16 49.67
CA ARG A 2 -19.32 -1.19 48.22
C ARG A 2 -18.84 0.13 47.62
N THR A 3 -17.85 0.06 46.74
CA THR A 3 -17.32 1.19 45.98
C THR A 3 -18.24 1.47 44.78
N PRO A 4 -18.66 2.73 44.53
CA PRO A 4 -19.48 3.08 43.37
C PRO A 4 -18.64 3.21 42.09
N LEU A 5 -19.16 2.70 40.97
CA LEU A 5 -18.63 2.93 39.62
C LEU A 5 -18.90 4.38 39.16
N PRO A 6 -17.98 5.01 38.42
CA PRO A 6 -18.29 6.24 37.70
C PRO A 6 -19.12 5.97 36.43
N SER A 7 -20.21 6.74 36.36
CA SER A 7 -21.21 6.81 35.30
C SER A 7 -20.69 7.54 34.03
N MET A 8 -21.35 7.26 32.92
CA MET A 8 -21.01 7.62 31.54
C MET A 8 -20.92 9.14 31.27
N SER A 9 -20.09 9.52 30.29
CA SER A 9 -20.39 10.65 29.41
C SER A 9 -19.84 10.38 28.00
N ARG A 10 -20.73 10.00 27.08
CA ARG A 10 -20.48 9.95 25.65
C ARG A 10 -20.70 11.36 25.10
N CYS A 11 -19.68 11.95 24.47
CA CYS A 11 -19.85 13.17 23.67
C CYS A 11 -19.69 12.83 22.18
N PRO A 12 -20.78 12.72 21.40
CA PRO A 12 -20.70 12.69 19.95
C PRO A 12 -20.59 14.12 19.42
N ARG A 13 -19.42 14.53 18.93
CA ARG A 13 -19.29 15.77 18.15
C ARG A 13 -19.73 15.50 16.70
N ARG A 14 -21.03 15.70 16.45
CA ARG A 14 -21.54 16.01 15.11
C ARG A 14 -20.98 17.37 14.69
N ILE A 15 -20.30 17.41 13.56
CA ILE A 15 -20.01 18.66 12.85
C ILE A 15 -20.91 18.66 11.62
N THR A 16 -21.81 19.64 11.56
CA THR A 16 -22.66 19.91 10.42
C THR A 16 -22.57 21.40 10.14
N VAL A 17 -22.78 21.73 8.87
CA VAL A 17 -23.18 23.02 8.28
C VAL A 17 -22.10 23.68 7.40
N GLY A 18 -22.51 23.89 6.15
CA GLY A 18 -21.92 24.77 5.15
C GLY A 18 -22.73 24.67 3.85
N ILE A 19 -23.84 25.39 3.78
CA ILE A 19 -24.78 25.49 2.64
C ILE A 19 -24.33 26.63 1.71
N ALA A 20 -24.78 26.56 0.44
CA ALA A 20 -24.89 27.60 -0.61
C ALA A 20 -23.89 27.40 -1.78
N GLY A 21 -24.27 27.49 -3.05
CA GLY A 21 -25.48 28.04 -3.64
C GLY A 21 -25.67 27.63 -5.11
N THR A 22 -26.74 28.19 -5.65
CA THR A 22 -27.55 27.84 -6.82
C THR A 22 -26.97 28.12 -8.22
N ALA A 23 -27.36 27.23 -9.14
CA ALA A 23 -27.85 27.43 -10.51
C ALA A 23 -27.09 28.30 -11.53
N LEU A 24 -26.93 27.77 -12.76
CA LEU A 24 -27.51 28.37 -13.97
C LEU A 24 -27.47 27.42 -15.16
N ILE A 25 -28.54 27.52 -15.93
CA ILE A 25 -28.93 26.79 -17.14
C ILE A 25 -28.16 27.32 -18.34
N GLY A 26 -27.80 26.45 -19.28
CA GLY A 26 -27.22 26.85 -20.56
C GLY A 26 -27.21 25.71 -21.56
N ALA A 27 -28.36 25.42 -22.15
CA ALA A 27 -28.44 24.76 -23.45
C ALA A 27 -27.83 25.69 -24.52
N VAL A 28 -27.28 25.11 -25.60
CA VAL A 28 -27.44 25.55 -27.02
C VAL A 28 -26.22 25.15 -27.89
N LEU A 29 -26.57 24.41 -28.97
CA LEU A 29 -25.95 24.26 -30.29
C LEU A 29 -24.66 23.45 -30.48
N ALA A 30 -24.87 22.25 -31.05
CA ALA A 30 -23.94 21.58 -31.94
C ALA A 30 -23.71 22.40 -33.23
N PRO A 31 -22.47 22.53 -33.71
CA PRO A 31 -22.18 22.91 -35.10
C PRO A 31 -22.20 21.68 -36.04
N PRO A 32 -22.47 21.88 -37.33
CA PRO A 32 -22.65 20.82 -38.32
C PRO A 32 -21.33 20.16 -38.73
N ALA A 33 -21.46 18.93 -39.22
CA ALA A 33 -20.40 18.15 -39.85
C ALA A 33 -19.80 18.91 -41.06
N LEU A 34 -18.50 19.20 -40.99
CA LEU A 34 -17.68 19.55 -42.13
C LEU A 34 -16.80 18.35 -42.47
N ALA A 35 -17.07 17.75 -43.62
CA ALA A 35 -16.21 16.75 -44.24
C ALA A 35 -14.86 17.38 -44.55
N GLY A 36 -13.81 16.91 -43.86
CA GLY A 36 -12.41 17.21 -44.12
C GLY A 36 -11.69 15.92 -44.56
N PRO A 37 -10.60 16.05 -45.35
CA PRO A 37 -10.11 14.99 -46.23
C PRO A 37 -9.53 13.79 -45.46
N THR A 38 -9.74 12.60 -46.03
CA THR A 38 -9.07 11.34 -45.69
C THR A 38 -7.55 11.50 -45.65
N PRO A 39 -6.87 11.19 -44.53
CA PRO A 39 -5.46 10.92 -44.56
C PRO A 39 -5.25 9.43 -44.90
N THR A 40 -4.92 9.17 -46.17
CA THR A 40 -4.22 7.93 -46.53
C THR A 40 -2.75 8.14 -46.20
N THR A 41 -2.31 7.62 -45.05
CA THR A 41 -0.88 7.39 -44.81
C THR A 41 -0.70 6.12 -43.98
N THR A 42 -0.27 5.11 -44.73
CA THR A 42 0.59 3.98 -44.38
C THR A 42 1.36 4.13 -43.07
N GLY A 43 1.22 3.13 -42.21
CA GLY A 43 2.32 2.60 -41.40
C GLY A 43 2.84 3.48 -40.26
N ALA A 44 2.23 3.31 -39.08
CA ALA A 44 3.01 3.15 -37.86
C ALA A 44 2.24 2.17 -37.00
N ALA A 45 2.83 1.01 -36.76
CA ALA A 45 2.41 0.15 -35.66
C ALA A 45 2.53 0.99 -34.39
N GLY A 46 1.42 1.60 -33.99
CA GLY A 46 1.26 2.13 -32.65
C GLY A 46 1.44 0.94 -31.75
N VAL A 47 2.64 0.78 -31.20
CA VAL A 47 2.85 0.01 -29.99
C VAL A 47 1.97 0.73 -28.97
N ALA A 48 0.72 0.31 -28.89
CA ALA A 48 -0.08 0.49 -27.71
C ALA A 48 0.72 -0.22 -26.63
N THR A 49 1.61 0.51 -25.95
CA THR A 49 1.94 0.23 -24.57
C THR A 49 0.64 0.43 -23.80
N ALA A 50 -0.27 -0.53 -23.96
CA ALA A 50 -1.17 -0.87 -22.88
C ALA A 50 -0.29 -0.90 -21.64
N PRO A 51 -0.67 -0.21 -20.54
CA PRO A 51 -0.01 -0.50 -19.28
C PRO A 51 -0.03 -2.02 -19.17
N VAL A 52 1.13 -2.63 -18.94
CA VAL A 52 1.21 -4.06 -18.65
C VAL A 52 0.41 -4.20 -17.37
N GLN A 53 -0.90 -4.39 -17.53
CA GLN A 53 -1.85 -4.62 -16.47
C GLN A 53 -1.58 -6.06 -16.10
N GLN A 54 -0.55 -6.18 -15.28
CA GLN A 54 -0.14 -7.40 -14.65
C GLN A 54 -1.39 -8.00 -14.03
N PRO A 55 -1.73 -9.27 -14.35
CA PRO A 55 -2.93 -9.88 -13.82
C PRO A 55 -2.98 -9.69 -12.31
N LYS A 56 -4.14 -9.29 -11.78
CA LYS A 56 -4.48 -9.41 -10.36
C LYS A 56 -4.54 -10.91 -10.03
N GLY A 57 -3.39 -11.56 -9.93
CA GLY A 57 -3.28 -13.02 -9.90
C GLY A 57 -2.69 -13.57 -8.61
N ALA A 58 -1.82 -12.84 -7.94
CA ALA A 58 -1.15 -13.34 -6.74
C ALA A 58 -1.24 -12.30 -5.62
N GLN A 59 -1.56 -12.77 -4.41
CA GLN A 59 -1.61 -11.90 -3.24
C GLN A 59 -0.23 -11.27 -2.98
N PRO A 60 -0.18 -10.03 -2.47
CA PRO A 60 1.08 -9.43 -2.04
C PRO A 60 1.73 -10.31 -0.98
N TYR A 61 3.04 -10.52 -1.08
CA TYR A 61 3.80 -11.32 -0.12
C TYR A 61 5.03 -10.57 0.36
N VAL A 62 5.49 -10.95 1.54
CA VAL A 62 6.73 -10.45 2.14
C VAL A 62 7.58 -11.64 2.56
N PHE A 63 8.89 -11.51 2.38
CA PHE A 63 9.91 -12.45 2.85
C PHE A 63 10.98 -11.70 3.64
N SER A 64 11.74 -12.42 4.45
CA SER A 64 12.79 -11.88 5.31
C SER A 64 14.13 -12.52 5.00
N TYR A 65 15.20 -11.75 5.11
CA TYR A 65 16.57 -12.22 4.96
C TYR A 65 17.51 -11.40 5.84
N GLY A 66 18.71 -11.92 6.09
CA GLY A 66 19.76 -11.18 6.80
C GLY A 66 20.61 -10.40 5.81
N TYR A 67 20.79 -9.10 6.03
CA TYR A 67 21.71 -8.27 5.28
C TYR A 67 22.37 -7.26 6.22
N ASN A 68 23.70 -7.12 6.12
CA ASN A 68 24.48 -6.22 6.99
C ASN A 68 24.19 -6.40 8.49
N ASN A 69 24.09 -7.66 8.94
CA ASN A 69 23.75 -8.04 10.33
C ASN A 69 22.34 -7.61 10.80
N HIS A 70 21.50 -7.09 9.90
CA HIS A 70 20.14 -6.67 10.18
C HIS A 70 19.09 -7.51 9.44
N LEU A 71 17.91 -7.58 10.04
CA LEU A 71 16.72 -8.11 9.41
C LEU A 71 16.35 -7.20 8.24
N SER A 72 16.33 -7.75 7.05
CA SER A 72 15.85 -7.11 5.84
C SER A 72 14.58 -7.78 5.36
N LEU A 73 13.72 -6.99 4.73
CA LEU A 73 12.43 -7.42 4.21
C LEU A 73 12.37 -7.14 2.72
N GLY A 74 11.95 -8.15 1.98
CA GLY A 74 11.58 -8.01 0.58
C GLY A 74 10.12 -8.38 0.37
N GLY A 75 9.56 -8.00 -0.76
CA GLY A 75 8.20 -8.37 -1.11
C GLY A 75 7.94 -8.30 -2.61
N GLY A 76 6.83 -8.91 -3.03
CA GLY A 76 6.41 -8.97 -4.43
C GLY A 76 4.89 -8.98 -4.58
N ASN A 77 4.43 -8.89 -5.82
CA ASN A 77 3.01 -8.73 -6.20
C ASN A 77 2.33 -7.46 -5.64
N PHE A 78 3.09 -6.41 -5.33
CA PHE A 78 2.52 -5.11 -4.99
C PHE A 78 2.17 -4.32 -6.26
N THR A 79 1.39 -3.25 -6.14
CA THR A 79 1.15 -2.35 -7.28
C THR A 79 2.47 -1.67 -7.71
N VAL A 80 2.87 -1.82 -8.97
CA VAL A 80 4.08 -1.19 -9.53
C VAL A 80 3.94 0.33 -9.47
N GLY A 81 4.97 1.03 -8.95
CA GLY A 81 4.93 2.47 -8.69
C GLY A 81 4.09 2.86 -7.47
N GLY A 82 3.39 1.91 -6.85
CA GLY A 82 2.57 2.11 -5.67
C GLY A 82 3.39 2.27 -4.39
N ARG A 83 2.76 2.89 -3.39
CA ARG A 83 3.32 3.01 -2.03
C ARG A 83 2.97 1.78 -1.21
N VAL A 84 3.99 1.15 -0.64
CA VAL A 84 3.85 0.01 0.26
C VAL A 84 4.28 0.42 1.66
N TYR A 85 3.42 0.21 2.66
CA TYR A 85 3.81 0.39 4.05
C TYR A 85 4.30 -0.93 4.62
N VAL A 86 5.59 -1.01 4.90
CA VAL A 86 6.25 -2.18 5.47
C VAL A 86 6.31 -2.01 6.97
N VAL A 87 5.83 -2.99 7.71
CA VAL A 87 5.77 -2.95 9.17
C VAL A 87 6.31 -4.25 9.77
N VAL A 88 7.03 -4.13 10.88
CA VAL A 88 7.35 -5.24 11.79
C VAL A 88 6.69 -4.96 13.13
N LYS A 89 5.94 -5.94 13.62
CA LYS A 89 5.25 -5.87 14.91
C LYS A 89 5.60 -7.06 15.78
N LEU A 90 5.61 -6.87 17.10
CA LEU A 90 5.53 -8.00 18.03
C LEU A 90 4.16 -8.66 17.94
N ASN A 91 4.07 -9.91 18.40
CA ASN A 91 2.80 -10.61 18.55
C ASN A 91 1.83 -9.90 19.52
N SER A 92 2.34 -9.07 20.44
CA SER A 92 1.56 -8.17 21.28
C SER A 92 0.91 -7.00 20.53
N GLY A 93 1.29 -6.76 19.28
CA GLY A 93 0.80 -5.66 18.44
C GLY A 93 1.67 -4.40 18.44
N ALA A 94 2.68 -4.32 19.32
CA ALA A 94 3.64 -3.22 19.37
C ALA A 94 4.44 -3.14 18.05
N THR A 95 4.60 -1.93 17.51
CA THR A 95 5.31 -1.70 16.25
C THR A 95 6.79 -1.46 16.54
N HIS A 96 7.67 -2.27 15.95
CA HIS A 96 9.13 -2.12 16.06
C HIS A 96 9.76 -1.48 14.84
N TYR A 97 9.11 -1.59 13.69
CA TYR A 97 9.55 -0.96 12.47
C TYR A 97 8.35 -0.59 11.62
N GLY A 98 8.41 0.56 10.96
CA GLY A 98 7.39 1.03 10.04
C GLY A 98 8.02 1.99 9.03
N LYS A 99 7.90 1.69 7.73
CA LYS A 99 8.41 2.56 6.67
C LYS A 99 7.55 2.47 5.42
N TRP A 100 7.33 3.62 4.78
CA TRP A 100 6.80 3.68 3.42
C TRP A 100 7.91 3.48 2.40
N VAL A 101 7.69 2.57 1.46
CA VAL A 101 8.57 2.32 0.31
C VAL A 101 7.76 2.38 -0.98
N VAL A 102 8.44 2.56 -2.11
CA VAL A 102 7.82 2.50 -3.44
C VAL A 102 8.15 1.15 -4.05
N ALA A 103 7.11 0.42 -4.48
CA ALA A 103 7.29 -0.85 -5.16
C ALA A 103 7.76 -0.60 -6.60
N ARG A 104 8.90 -1.17 -6.97
CA ARG A 104 9.50 -1.04 -8.31
C ARG A 104 9.25 -2.30 -9.12
N LEU A 105 9.20 -2.16 -10.44
CA LEU A 105 9.05 -3.30 -11.33
C LEU A 105 10.20 -4.30 -11.08
N GLY A 106 9.85 -5.54 -10.73
CA GLY A 106 10.83 -6.61 -10.57
C GLY A 106 11.27 -7.17 -11.92
N GLN A 107 12.53 -7.58 -12.04
CA GLN A 107 13.07 -8.12 -13.30
C GLN A 107 12.58 -9.55 -13.59
N HIS A 108 12.22 -10.31 -12.54
CA HIS A 108 11.79 -11.72 -12.63
C HIS A 108 10.47 -12.00 -11.91
N ASN A 109 10.04 -11.12 -11.01
CA ASN A 109 8.85 -11.33 -10.20
C ASN A 109 7.68 -10.55 -10.79
N PRO A 110 6.47 -11.15 -10.81
CA PRO A 110 5.30 -10.40 -11.18
C PRO A 110 5.01 -9.26 -10.20
N GLY A 111 4.59 -8.12 -10.75
CA GLY A 111 4.17 -6.93 -10.02
C GLY A 111 5.33 -6.08 -9.50
N GLY A 112 4.98 -5.21 -8.58
CA GLY A 112 5.89 -4.35 -7.84
C GLY A 112 6.59 -5.13 -6.73
N THR A 113 7.89 -4.92 -6.64
CA THR A 113 8.79 -5.49 -5.65
C THR A 113 9.44 -4.39 -4.83
N PHE A 114 9.80 -4.69 -3.59
CA PHE A 114 10.58 -3.79 -2.76
C PHE A 114 11.63 -4.57 -1.99
N HIS A 115 12.68 -3.87 -1.57
CA HIS A 115 13.67 -4.34 -0.61
C HIS A 115 13.91 -3.23 0.39
N VAL A 116 13.90 -3.56 1.68
CA VAL A 116 14.12 -2.60 2.74
C VAL A 116 14.89 -3.24 3.88
N GLU A 117 15.97 -2.60 4.27
CA GLU A 117 16.70 -2.94 5.48
C GLU A 117 15.94 -2.35 6.68
N THR A 118 15.74 -3.18 7.71
CA THR A 118 15.31 -2.71 9.03
C THR A 118 16.55 -2.51 9.89
N HIS A 119 16.46 -1.77 10.98
CA HIS A 119 17.55 -1.68 11.97
C HIS A 119 17.38 -2.71 13.10
N ILE A 120 16.58 -3.76 12.87
CA ILE A 120 16.39 -4.84 13.83
C ILE A 120 17.55 -5.83 13.61
N PRO A 121 18.31 -6.21 14.64
CA PRO A 121 19.36 -7.21 14.50
C PRO A 121 18.81 -8.53 13.93
N TYR A 122 19.56 -9.17 13.03
CA TYR A 122 19.13 -10.43 12.41
C TYR A 122 19.29 -11.63 13.36
N HIS A 123 20.32 -11.61 14.19
CA HIS A 123 20.64 -12.68 15.14
C HIS A 123 19.97 -12.41 16.49
N CYS A 124 18.66 -12.66 16.56
CA CYS A 124 17.92 -12.64 17.82
C CYS A 124 17.86 -14.04 18.44
N PRO A 125 17.73 -14.14 19.79
CA PRO A 125 17.47 -15.42 20.45
C PRO A 125 16.32 -16.17 19.78
N PRO A 126 16.36 -17.51 19.78
CA PRO A 126 15.37 -18.33 19.08
C PRO A 126 13.95 -18.00 19.54
N GLY A 127 13.06 -17.71 18.58
CA GLY A 127 11.64 -17.43 18.83
C GLY A 127 11.03 -16.46 17.81
N LYS A 128 9.94 -16.88 17.15
CA LYS A 128 9.13 -16.00 16.26
C LYS A 128 8.17 -15.15 17.11
N ASN A 129 8.72 -14.16 17.81
CA ASN A 129 7.98 -13.28 18.72
C ASN A 129 7.29 -12.10 18.01
N GLY A 130 7.43 -11.98 16.69
CA GLY A 130 6.77 -10.96 15.89
C GLY A 130 6.42 -11.42 14.48
N TYR A 131 5.92 -10.46 13.70
CA TYR A 131 5.57 -10.66 12.30
C TYR A 131 5.83 -9.40 11.47
N ALA A 132 6.21 -9.61 10.22
CA ALA A 132 6.32 -8.59 9.19
C ALA A 132 5.13 -8.65 8.22
N ARG A 133 4.70 -7.49 7.71
CA ARG A 133 3.70 -7.37 6.64
C ARG A 133 3.95 -6.14 5.78
N GLY A 134 3.46 -6.19 4.55
CA GLY A 134 3.36 -5.04 3.64
C GLY A 134 1.90 -4.69 3.40
N TYR A 135 1.56 -3.41 3.45
CA TYR A 135 0.26 -2.88 3.04
C TYR A 135 0.40 -2.16 1.71
N ASP A 136 -0.32 -2.60 0.69
CA ASP A 136 -0.39 -1.92 -0.59
C ASP A 136 -1.44 -0.80 -0.52
N ALA A 137 -0.99 0.46 -0.62
CA ALA A 137 -1.90 1.60 -0.57
C ALA A 137 -2.84 1.68 -1.79
N ALA A 138 -2.44 1.15 -2.94
CA ALA A 138 -3.24 1.21 -4.15
C ALA A 138 -4.42 0.23 -4.12
N THR A 139 -4.23 -0.93 -3.47
CA THR A 139 -5.26 -1.98 -3.39
C THR A 139 -5.91 -2.10 -2.02
N GLY A 140 -5.42 -1.37 -1.02
CA GLY A 140 -5.91 -1.44 0.36
C GLY A 140 -5.69 -2.80 1.03
N THR A 141 -4.75 -3.60 0.53
CA THR A 141 -4.58 -5.01 0.92
C THR A 141 -3.30 -5.22 1.72
N TRP A 142 -3.39 -6.04 2.76
CA TRP A 142 -2.23 -6.50 3.52
C TRP A 142 -1.71 -7.83 2.98
N SER A 143 -0.39 -7.97 2.93
CA SER A 143 0.24 -9.28 2.75
C SER A 143 -0.07 -10.21 3.93
N PRO A 144 0.04 -11.54 3.74
CA PRO A 144 0.07 -12.48 4.85
C PRO A 144 1.11 -12.10 5.91
N LYS A 145 0.86 -12.49 7.17
CA LYS A 145 1.83 -12.32 8.26
C LYS A 145 3.03 -13.22 8.01
N LEU A 146 4.21 -12.63 7.88
CA LEU A 146 5.48 -13.34 7.85
C LEU A 146 6.04 -13.42 9.29
N PRO A 147 6.14 -14.59 9.92
CA PRO A 147 6.69 -14.68 11.28
C PRO A 147 8.20 -14.38 11.30
N VAL A 148 8.60 -13.38 12.10
CA VAL A 148 10.00 -12.93 12.25
C VAL A 148 10.39 -12.88 13.73
N SER A 149 11.68 -12.97 13.99
CA SER A 149 12.26 -12.73 15.32
C SER A 149 12.63 -11.25 15.45
N VAL A 150 12.25 -10.63 16.55
CA VAL A 150 12.52 -9.22 16.86
C VAL A 150 13.28 -9.16 18.17
N CYS A 151 14.48 -8.59 18.14
CA CYS A 151 15.28 -8.34 19.33
C CYS A 151 14.67 -7.17 20.09
N VAL A 152 13.98 -7.47 21.18
CA VAL A 152 13.55 -6.48 22.16
C VAL A 152 14.58 -6.45 23.28
N ARG A 153 15.15 -5.27 23.56
CA ARG A 153 15.74 -5.02 24.87
C ARG A 153 14.57 -4.73 25.82
N PHE A 154 14.55 -5.43 26.95
CA PHE A 154 13.78 -5.00 28.11
C PHE A 154 14.75 -4.12 28.91
N ASP A 155 14.62 -2.82 28.75
CA ASP A 155 15.21 -1.82 29.64
C ASP A 155 14.26 -1.50 30.79
#